data_AF-A0LJF0-F1
#
_entry.id   AF-A0LJF0-F1
#
_cell.length_a   1.000
_cell.length_b   1.000
_cell.length_c   1.000
_cell.angle_alpha   90.00
_cell.angle_beta   90.00
_cell.angle_gamma   90.00
#
_symmetry.space_group_name_H-M   'P 1'
#
loop_
_entity.id
_entity.type
_entity.pdbx_description
1 polymer ?
#
loop_
_entity_poly.entity_id
_entity_poly.type
_entity_poly.pdbx_seq_one_letter_code
_entity_poly.pdbx_strand_id
1 'polypeptide(L)'
;MVISAVTFHDHSRNKPKHPSPPTHKEPSMERVRKCRSCAREGKIIGHGLCPACYHRERRKKLALRRSSPDGGLIVRLDFQPMAHLLEEIRKRAGHELRDVNLQILWELSKSLGAGV
;
A
#
# COMPACT_ATOMS: atom_id res chain seq x y z
N MET A 1 4.72 17.57 -9.23
CA MET A 1 4.25 16.22 -8.84
C MET A 1 3.25 16.43 -7.71
N VAL A 2 1.95 16.23 -7.96
CA VAL A 2 0.90 16.46 -6.93
C VAL A 2 0.42 15.09 -6.47
N ILE A 3 0.75 14.72 -5.24
CA ILE A 3 0.35 13.45 -4.62
C ILE A 3 -0.67 13.80 -3.55
N SER A 4 -1.93 13.49 -3.77
CA SER A 4 -2.95 13.54 -2.72
C SER A 4 -2.97 12.18 -2.00
N ALA A 5 -2.92 12.21 -0.67
CA ALA A 5 -3.01 11.04 0.18
C ALA A 5 -4.35 11.08 0.91
N VAL A 6 -5.15 10.01 0.77
CA VAL A 6 -6.43 9.86 1.48
C VAL A 6 -6.34 8.64 2.38
N THR A 7 -6.83 8.76 3.62
CA THR A 7 -6.78 7.74 4.67
C THR A 7 -8.17 7.18 4.98
N PHE A 8 -8.32 5.85 4.99
CA PHE A 8 -9.55 5.14 5.39
C PHE A 8 -9.35 4.29 6.64
N HIS A 9 -10.32 4.26 7.55
CA HIS A 9 -10.28 3.40 8.73
C HIS A 9 -11.17 2.16 8.56
N ASP A 10 -10.60 0.97 8.77
CA ASP A 10 -11.30 -0.31 8.84
C ASP A 10 -11.23 -0.84 10.29
N HIS A 11 -12.38 -0.95 10.94
CA HIS A 11 -12.53 -1.57 12.26
C HIS A 11 -12.95 -3.03 12.07
N SER A 12 -12.00 -3.95 11.85
CA SER A 12 -12.35 -5.37 11.84
C SER A 12 -11.25 -6.34 12.29
N ARG A 13 -11.56 -7.01 13.42
CA ARG A 13 -11.26 -8.41 13.81
C ARG A 13 -10.01 -8.72 14.63
N ASN A 14 -10.32 -8.96 15.90
CA ASN A 14 -9.60 -9.81 16.85
C ASN A 14 -9.64 -11.29 16.37
N LYS A 15 -8.51 -12.00 16.37
CA LYS A 15 -8.45 -13.47 16.24
C LYS A 15 -7.50 -14.06 17.31
N PRO A 16 -7.85 -15.16 17.99
CA PRO A 16 -7.02 -15.77 19.02
C PRO A 16 -5.85 -16.56 18.43
N LYS A 17 -4.74 -16.62 19.19
CA LYS A 17 -3.47 -17.29 18.86
C LYS A 17 -3.50 -18.76 19.29
N HIS A 18 -3.26 -19.69 18.35
CA HIS A 18 -2.85 -21.07 18.65
C HIS A 18 -1.32 -21.22 18.54
N PRO A 19 -0.65 -21.99 19.41
CA PRO A 19 0.79 -22.26 19.31
C PRO A 19 1.09 -23.36 18.27
N SER A 20 2.20 -23.21 17.54
CA SER A 20 2.67 -24.15 16.50
C SER A 20 3.78 -25.07 17.04
N PRO A 21 3.92 -26.33 16.55
CA PRO A 21 4.95 -27.27 16.98
C PRO A 21 6.30 -27.04 16.28
N PRO A 22 7.43 -27.56 16.83
CA PRO A 22 8.76 -27.31 16.29
C PRO A 22 9.07 -28.21 15.08
N THR A 23 9.64 -27.63 14.02
CA THR A 23 10.12 -28.35 12.85
C THR A 23 11.64 -28.20 12.73
N HIS A 24 12.35 -29.33 12.86
CA HIS A 24 13.75 -29.44 12.45
C HIS A 24 13.87 -29.15 10.94
N LYS A 25 14.79 -28.27 10.54
CA LYS A 25 15.09 -28.01 9.12
C LYS A 25 16.49 -28.49 8.78
N GLU A 26 16.56 -29.50 7.92
CA GLU A 26 17.78 -29.86 7.18
C GLU A 26 18.22 -28.71 6.26
N PRO A 27 19.52 -28.56 5.99
CA PRO A 27 20.04 -27.46 5.19
C PRO A 27 19.78 -27.69 3.70
N SER A 28 18.70 -27.11 3.17
CA SER A 28 18.44 -27.11 1.73
C SER A 28 19.49 -26.28 1.01
N MET A 29 20.17 -26.86 0.00
CA MET A 29 21.10 -26.17 -0.91
C MET A 29 20.52 -24.82 -1.36
N GLU A 30 21.14 -23.74 -0.87
CA GLU A 30 20.68 -22.37 -1.05
C GLU A 30 20.96 -21.94 -2.49
N ARG A 31 19.99 -22.15 -3.39
CA ARG A 31 20.09 -21.67 -4.78
C ARG A 31 20.24 -20.14 -4.75
N VAL A 32 21.40 -19.67 -5.16
CA VAL A 32 21.68 -18.24 -5.36
C VAL A 32 20.68 -17.70 -6.37
N ARG A 33 19.92 -16.67 -5.97
CA ARG A 33 18.90 -16.03 -6.81
C ARG A 33 19.18 -14.53 -6.91
N LYS A 34 18.82 -13.90 -8.03
CA LYS A 34 18.96 -12.45 -8.23
C LYS A 34 17.86 -11.69 -7.47
N CYS A 35 18.25 -10.64 -6.75
CA CYS A 35 17.33 -9.73 -6.10
C CYS A 35 16.56 -8.91 -7.14
N ARG A 36 15.23 -8.92 -7.09
CA ARG A 36 14.37 -8.13 -7.99
C ARG A 36 14.57 -6.62 -7.90
N SER A 37 15.09 -6.10 -6.78
CA SER A 37 15.25 -4.66 -6.57
C SER A 37 16.64 -4.13 -6.92
N CYS A 38 17.70 -4.91 -6.66
CA CYS A 38 19.08 -4.43 -6.85
C CYS A 38 19.92 -5.32 -7.76
N ALA A 39 19.31 -6.33 -8.39
CA ALA A 39 19.91 -7.30 -9.30
C ALA A 39 21.07 -8.14 -8.74
N ARG A 40 21.52 -7.89 -7.50
CA ARG A 40 22.58 -8.67 -6.85
C ARG A 40 22.15 -10.12 -6.64
N GLU A 41 23.07 -11.01 -6.96
CA GLU A 41 22.98 -12.44 -6.67
C GLU A 41 23.20 -12.68 -5.18
N GLY A 42 22.38 -13.53 -4.58
CA GLY A 42 22.56 -13.93 -3.19
C GLY A 42 21.36 -14.65 -2.61
N LYS A 43 21.35 -14.74 -1.29
CA LYS A 43 20.24 -15.26 -0.50
C LYS A 43 18.99 -14.41 -0.68
N ILE A 44 17.87 -15.06 -1.00
CA ILE A 44 16.56 -14.41 -1.15
C ILE A 44 15.66 -14.89 -0.01
N ILE A 45 15.16 -13.95 0.79
CA ILE A 45 14.41 -14.26 2.02
C ILE A 45 12.89 -14.12 1.87
N GLY A 46 12.41 -13.42 0.83
CA GLY A 46 10.98 -13.24 0.56
C GLY A 46 10.71 -12.23 -0.57
N HIS A 47 9.60 -12.39 -1.29
CA HIS A 47 9.19 -11.53 -2.43
C HIS A 47 10.25 -11.35 -3.54
N GLY A 48 11.24 -12.25 -3.64
CA GLY A 48 12.34 -12.10 -4.60
C GLY A 48 13.38 -11.05 -4.20
N LEU A 49 13.47 -10.66 -2.91
CA LEU A 49 14.39 -9.63 -2.42
C LEU A 49 15.52 -10.23 -1.56
N CYS A 50 16.70 -9.62 -1.68
CA CYS A 50 17.81 -9.86 -0.75
C CYS A 50 17.48 -9.23 0.62
N PRO A 51 18.16 -9.65 1.72
CA PRO A 51 17.92 -9.13 3.06
C PRO A 51 17.92 -7.60 3.14
N ALA A 52 18.90 -6.95 2.52
CA ALA A 52 19.02 -5.49 2.54
C ALA A 52 17.81 -4.79 1.91
N CYS A 53 17.38 -5.23 0.72
CA CYS A 53 16.22 -4.66 0.02
C CYS A 53 14.92 -4.97 0.75
N TYR A 54 14.76 -6.19 1.26
CA TYR A 54 13.60 -6.60 2.04
C TYR A 54 13.44 -5.73 3.30
N HIS A 55 14.51 -5.52 4.08
CA HIS A 55 14.46 -4.67 5.27
C HIS A 55 14.23 -3.19 4.93
N ARG A 56 14.74 -2.70 3.80
CA ARG A 56 14.47 -1.33 3.32
C ARG A 56 12.99 -1.16 3.01
N GLU A 57 12.39 -2.09 2.28
CA GLU A 57 10.98 -2.00 1.91
C GLU A 57 10.06 -2.20 3.13
N ARG A 58 10.41 -3.12 4.03
CA ARG A 58 9.70 -3.30 5.29
C ARG A 58 9.74 -2.02 6.14
N ARG A 59 10.89 -1.34 6.22
CA ARG A 59 10.99 -0.03 6.91
C ARG A 59 10.13 1.04 6.26
N LYS A 60 10.09 1.12 4.93
CA LYS A 60 9.19 2.05 4.21
C LYS A 60 7.72 1.77 4.54
N LYS A 61 7.30 0.51 4.49
CA LYS A 61 5.93 0.10 4.85
C LYS A 61 5.60 0.39 6.31
N LEU A 62 6.55 0.18 7.23
CA LEU A 62 6.38 0.52 8.64
C LEU A 62 6.31 2.04 8.87
N ALA A 63 7.10 2.84 8.15
CA ALA A 63 7.04 4.30 8.21
C ALA A 63 5.69 4.83 7.72
N LEU A 64 5.19 4.29 6.60
CA LEU A 64 3.84 4.57 6.07
C LEU A 64 2.74 4.22 7.08
N ARG A 65 2.88 3.10 7.79
CA ARG A 65 1.95 2.71 8.86
C ARG A 65 2.05 3.61 10.08
N ARG A 66 3.25 4.08 10.45
CA ARG A 66 3.46 4.97 11.60
C ARG A 66 2.96 6.40 11.36
N SER A 67 2.94 6.87 10.12
CA SER A 67 2.34 8.16 9.76
C SER A 67 0.80 8.15 9.80
N SER A 68 0.17 6.99 9.98
CA SER A 68 -1.27 6.83 10.18
C SER A 68 -1.48 6.03 11.47
N PRO A 69 -1.42 6.65 12.66
CA PRO A 69 -1.44 5.96 13.95
C PRO A 69 -2.65 5.04 14.14
N ASP A 70 -3.74 5.32 13.43
CA ASP A 70 -5.02 4.60 13.50
C ASP A 70 -5.17 3.48 12.45
N GLY A 71 -4.14 3.17 11.66
CA GLY A 71 -4.19 2.10 10.66
C GLY A 71 -4.85 2.49 9.34
N GLY A 72 -4.99 3.79 9.07
CA GLY A 72 -5.55 4.34 7.85
C GLY A 72 -4.97 3.76 6.55
N LEU A 73 -5.80 3.28 5.62
CA LEU A 73 -5.38 2.90 4.27
C LEU A 73 -5.00 4.17 3.50
N ILE A 74 -3.71 4.34 3.19
CA ILE A 74 -3.21 5.42 2.35
C ILE A 74 -3.26 4.96 0.88
N VAL A 75 -4.10 5.61 0.08
CA VAL A 75 -4.13 5.41 -1.38
C VAL A 75 -3.36 6.53 -2.05
N ARG A 76 -2.37 6.18 -2.88
CA ARG A 76 -1.65 7.13 -3.74
C ARG A 76 -2.20 7.02 -5.15
N LEU A 77 -2.78 8.11 -5.64
CA LEU A 77 -3.32 8.21 -6.99
C LEU A 77 -2.35 9.01 -7.84
N ASP A 78 -2.10 8.53 -9.06
CA ASP A 78 -1.31 9.24 -10.06
C ASP A 78 -2.22 9.68 -11.21
N PHE A 79 -2.42 10.99 -11.31
CA PHE A 79 -3.22 11.61 -12.36
C PHE A 79 -2.36 12.03 -13.57
N GLN A 80 -1.06 11.77 -13.60
CA GLN A 80 -0.20 12.19 -14.70
C GLN A 80 -0.70 11.77 -16.10
N PRO A 81 -1.18 10.53 -16.35
CA PRO A 81 -1.73 10.18 -17.67
C PRO A 81 -3.13 10.77 -17.93
N MET A 82 -3.78 11.34 -16.92
CA MET A 82 -5.18 11.80 -16.97
C MET A 82 -5.37 13.11 -16.18
N ALA A 83 -4.51 14.09 -16.44
CA ALA A 83 -4.48 15.34 -15.67
C ALA A 83 -5.81 16.12 -15.76
N HIS A 84 -6.48 16.05 -16.91
CA HIS A 84 -7.79 16.68 -17.14
C HIS A 84 -8.85 16.18 -16.16
N LEU A 85 -8.81 14.90 -15.79
CA LEU A 85 -9.78 14.27 -14.90
C LEU A 85 -9.67 14.83 -13.46
N LEU A 86 -8.44 15.14 -13.01
CA LEU A 86 -8.25 15.80 -11.72
C LEU A 86 -8.81 17.24 -11.71
N GLU A 87 -8.66 17.97 -12.82
CA GLU A 87 -9.22 19.32 -12.94
C GLU A 87 -10.75 19.32 -12.94
N GLU A 88 -11.38 18.36 -13.61
CA GLU A 88 -12.83 18.17 -13.56
C GLU A 88 -13.33 17.85 -12.14
N ILE A 89 -12.62 16.96 -11.44
CA ILE A 89 -12.93 16.63 -10.05
C ILE A 89 -12.82 17.89 -9.16
N ARG A 90 -11.79 18.71 -9.33
CA ARG A 90 -11.63 19.96 -8.57
C ARG A 90 -12.75 20.95 -8.84
N LYS A 91 -13.15 21.12 -10.11
CA LYS A 91 -14.27 22.00 -10.48
C LYS A 91 -15.56 21.53 -9.82
N ARG A 92 -15.84 20.22 -9.85
CA ARG A 92 -17.04 19.65 -9.23
C ARG A 92 -17.00 19.77 -7.71
N ALA A 93 -15.85 19.51 -7.08
CA ALA A 93 -15.64 19.72 -5.64
C ALA A 93 -15.95 21.17 -5.23
N GLY A 94 -15.48 22.16 -6.01
CA GLY A 94 -15.78 23.57 -5.79
C GLY A 94 -17.26 23.91 -5.94
N HIS A 95 -17.93 23.37 -6.96
CA HIS A 95 -19.37 23.56 -7.16
C HIS A 95 -20.22 22.92 -6.05
N GLU A 96 -19.81 21.76 -5.54
CA GLU A 96 -20.53 21.02 -4.51
C GLU A 96 -20.08 21.37 -3.09
N LEU A 97 -19.19 22.36 -2.94
CA LEU A 97 -18.61 22.80 -1.65
C LEU A 97 -18.00 21.63 -0.84
N ARG A 98 -17.39 20.66 -1.53
CA ARG A 98 -16.71 19.51 -0.91
C ARG A 98 -15.19 19.66 -0.97
N ASP A 99 -14.50 19.04 -0.01
CA ASP A 99 -13.05 18.86 -0.11
C ASP A 99 -12.70 17.98 -1.32
N VAL A 100 -11.61 18.32 -2.01
CA VAL A 100 -11.19 17.60 -3.22
C VAL A 100 -10.91 16.12 -2.92
N ASN A 101 -10.35 15.79 -1.76
CA ASN A 101 -10.11 14.40 -1.41
C ASN A 101 -11.42 13.64 -1.21
N LEU A 102 -12.41 14.25 -0.56
CA LEU A 102 -13.75 13.66 -0.42
C LEU A 102 -14.43 13.49 -1.77
N GLN A 103 -14.28 14.45 -2.69
CA GLN A 103 -14.81 14.32 -4.05
C GLN A 103 -14.14 13.15 -4.79
N ILE A 104 -12.82 13.00 -4.69
CA ILE A 104 -12.09 11.86 -5.27
C ILE A 104 -12.64 10.55 -4.70
N LEU A 105 -12.84 10.45 -3.39
CA LEU A 105 -13.38 9.23 -2.79
C LEU A 105 -14.80 8.92 -3.28
N TRP A 106 -15.63 9.93 -3.44
CA TRP A 106 -17.00 9.80 -3.93
C TRP A 106 -17.05 9.31 -5.37
N GLU A 107 -16.19 9.84 -6.25
CA GLU A 107 -16.13 9.36 -7.64
C GLU A 107 -15.59 7.92 -7.72
N LEU A 108 -14.66 7.55 -6.83
CA LEU A 108 -14.18 6.16 -6.71
C LEU A 108 -15.28 5.23 -6.19
N SER A 109 -16.08 5.63 -5.19
CA SER A 109 -17.15 4.78 -4.65
C SER A 109 -18.23 4.50 -5.69
N LYS A 110 -18.62 5.52 -6.47
CA LYS A 110 -19.52 5.37 -7.62
C LYS A 110 -19.00 4.35 -8.63
N SER A 111 -17.72 4.46 -8.97
CA SER A 111 -17.07 3.59 -9.97
C SER A 111 -16.94 2.14 -9.50
N LEU A 112 -16.83 1.92 -8.19
CA LEU A 112 -16.74 0.59 -7.58
C LEU A 112 -18.11 -0.05 -7.33
N GLY A 113 -19.21 0.59 -7.71
CA GLY A 113 -20.56 0.08 -7.45
C GLY A 113 -20.95 0.09 -5.97
N ALA A 114 -20.19 0.80 -5.12
CA ALA A 114 -20.62 1.17 -3.78
C ALA A 114 -21.58 2.37 -3.89
N GLY A 115 -22.68 2.17 -4.61
CA GLY A 115 -23.82 3.05 -4.60
C GLY A 115 -24.63 2.79 -3.34
N VAL A 116 -24.92 3.86 -2.61
CA VAL A 116 -26.11 3.94 -1.76
C VAL A 116 -27.33 3.99 -2.68
#